data_AF-K2DYR0-F1
#
_entry.id   AF-K2DYR0-F1
#
_cell.length_a   1.000
_cell.length_b   1.000
_cell.length_c   1.000
_cell.angle_alpha   90.00
_cell.angle_beta   90.00
_cell.angle_gamma   90.00
#
_symmetry.space_group_name_H-M   'P 1'
#
loop_
_entity.id
_entity.type
_entity.pdbx_description
1 polymer ?
#
loop_
_entity_poly.entity_id
_entity_poly.type
_entity_poly.pdbx_seq_one_letter_code
_entity_poly.pdbx_strand_id
1 'polypeptide(L)' 'MEFKFPFASLDEMDKRIIALIIQEKNNLQIADLTGFSNGYIKKRLAHLFKQYNVKTKVGLVREILGNGFCNLNV' A
#
# COMPACT_ATOMS: atom_id res chain seq x y z
N MET A 1 -17.84 1.64 10.55
CA MET A 1 -17.15 2.68 9.78
C MET A 1 -16.58 1.99 8.55
N GLU A 2 -17.25 2.06 7.40
CA GLU A 2 -16.72 1.55 6.14
C GLU A 2 -16.22 2.74 5.33
N PHE A 3 -14.90 2.94 5.32
CA PHE A 3 -14.26 3.74 4.29
C PHE A 3 -13.47 2.77 3.43
N LYS A 4 -13.93 2.54 2.20
CA LYS A 4 -13.17 1.86 1.16
C LYS A 4 -12.79 2.90 0.11
N PHE A 5 -11.55 3.36 0.17
CA PHE A 5 -11.00 4.27 -0.84
C PHE A 5 -10.56 3.46 -2.07
N PRO A 6 -11.07 3.76 -3.28
CA PRO A 6 -10.66 3.06 -4.48
C PRO A 6 -9.19 3.34 -4.77
N PHE A 7 -8.42 2.32 -5.16
CA PHE A 7 -7.00 2.45 -5.49
C PHE A 7 -6.73 3.57 -6.52
N ALA A 8 -7.65 3.77 -7.47
CA ALA A 8 -7.59 4.83 -8.48
C ALA A 8 -7.53 6.26 -7.90
N SER A 9 -8.06 6.46 -6.68
CA SER A 9 -8.09 7.76 -5.99
C SER A 9 -6.86 8.05 -5.14
N LEU A 10 -5.95 7.09 -5.00
CA LEU A 10 -4.69 7.31 -4.29
C LEU A 10 -3.79 8.26 -5.08
N ASP A 11 -2.96 9.01 -4.37
CA ASP A 11 -1.90 9.79 -5.00
C ASP A 11 -0.82 8.86 -5.60
N GLU A 12 0.00 9.40 -6.49
CA GLU A 12 1.04 8.63 -7.18
C GLU A 12 2.10 8.08 -6.21
N MET A 13 2.34 8.77 -5.09
CA MET A 13 3.29 8.33 -4.09
C MET A 13 2.80 7.07 -3.36
N ASP A 14 1.53 7.03 -2.98
CA ASP A 14 0.89 5.87 -2.36
C ASP A 14 0.85 4.68 -3.28
N LYS A 15 0.46 4.90 -4.55
CA LYS A 15 0.49 3.85 -5.58
C LYS A 15 1.89 3.26 -5.69
N ARG A 16 2.93 4.10 -5.68
CA ARG A 16 4.32 3.66 -5.72
C ARG A 16 4.75 2.88 -4.47
N ILE A 17 4.40 3.35 -3.26
CA ILE A 17 4.66 2.60 -2.02
C ILE A 17 3.98 1.23 -2.06
N ILE A 18 2.71 1.18 -2.45
CA ILE A 18 1.93 -0.06 -2.55
C ILE A 18 2.56 -1.02 -3.55
N ALA A 19 2.94 -0.54 -4.74
CA ALA A 19 3.59 -1.36 -5.75
C ALA A 19 4.89 -2.00 -5.21
N LEU A 20 5.68 -1.25 -4.45
CA LEU A 20 6.90 -1.77 -3.83
C LEU A 20 6.59 -2.78 -2.71
N ILE A 21 5.49 -2.62 -1.97
CA ILE A 21 5.03 -3.63 -0.99
C ILE A 21 4.62 -4.93 -1.67
N ILE A 22 3.93 -4.85 -2.81
CA ILE A 22 3.55 -6.02 -3.62
C ILE A 22 4.81 -6.75 -4.14
N GLN A 23 5.87 -6.00 -4.46
CA GLN A 23 7.19 -6.54 -4.81
C GLN A 23 8.03 -6.97 -3.59
N GLU A 24 7.39 -7.14 -2.43
CA GLU A 24 8.00 -7.61 -1.18
C GLU A 24 9.16 -6.73 -0.66
N LYS A 25 9.18 -5.44 -1.02
CA LYS A 25 10.20 -4.52 -0.49
C LYS A 25 9.93 -4.20 0.99
N ASN A 26 11.00 -4.22 1.78
CA ASN A 26 10.96 -3.77 3.16
C ASN A 26 10.99 -2.22 3.24
N ASN A 27 10.76 -1.64 4.42
CA ASN A 27 10.63 -0.18 4.55
C ASN A 27 11.92 0.59 4.19
N LEU A 28 13.09 0.00 4.44
CA LEU A 28 14.37 0.61 4.07
C LEU A 28 14.53 0.60 2.55
N GLN A 29 14.26 -0.52 1.89
CA GLN A 29 14.28 -0.61 0.43
C GLN A 29 13.28 0.35 -0.23
N ILE A 30 12.08 0.50 0.35
CA ILE A 30 11.08 1.45 -0.14
C ILE A 30 11.61 2.88 0.01
N ALA A 31 12.20 3.21 1.15
CA ALA A 31 12.81 4.51 1.39
C ALA A 31 13.88 4.82 0.32
N ASP A 32 14.81 3.88 0.09
CA ASP A 32 15.87 4.01 -0.91
C ASP A 32 15.31 4.19 -2.33
N LEU A 33 14.32 3.37 -2.72
CA LEU A 33 13.73 3.37 -4.07
C LEU A 33 12.81 4.57 -4.35
N THR A 34 12.38 5.28 -3.30
CA THR A 34 11.48 6.43 -3.41
C THR A 34 12.17 7.75 -3.08
N GLY A 35 13.36 7.72 -2.48
CA GLY A 35 14.10 8.90 -2.04
C GLY A 35 13.58 9.53 -0.74
N PHE A 36 12.64 8.87 -0.04
CA PHE A 36 12.08 9.36 1.22
C PHE A 36 12.73 8.70 2.43
N SER A 37 12.64 9.34 3.59
CA SER A 37 13.12 8.75 4.83
C SER A 37 12.28 7.53 5.24
N ASN A 38 12.90 6.55 5.89
CA ASN A 38 12.19 5.40 6.48
C ASN A 38 11.09 5.84 7.47
N GLY A 39 11.31 6.95 8.19
CA GLY A 39 10.29 7.54 9.07
C GLY A 39 9.05 8.01 8.30
N TYR A 40 9.24 8.67 7.14
CA TYR A 40 8.16 9.06 6.25
C TYR A 40 7.40 7.83 5.73
N ILE A 41 8.11 6.79 5.28
CA ILE A 41 7.49 5.53 4.82
C ILE A 41 6.63 4.90 5.91
N LYS A 42 7.13 4.81 7.15
CA LYS A 42 6.35 4.29 8.29
C LYS A 42 5.09 5.12 8.55
N LYS A 43 5.21 6.46 8.53
CA LYS A 43 4.07 7.36 8.72
C LYS A 43 3.02 7.19 7.61
N ARG A 44 3.47 7.09 6.35
CA ARG A 44 2.57 6.93 5.20
C ARG A 44 1.89 5.56 5.21
N LEU A 45 2.60 4.50 5.57
CA LEU A 45 2.02 3.17 5.79
C LEU A 45 0.96 3.18 6.89
N ALA A 46 1.19 3.85 8.01
CA ALA A 46 0.19 3.97 9.07
C ALA A 46 -1.08 4.69 8.59
N HIS A 47 -0.92 5.71 7.73
CA HIS A 47 -2.04 6.39 7.09
C HIS A 47 -2.83 5.44 6.15
N LEU A 48 -2.14 4.74 5.26
CA LEU A 48 -2.73 3.75 4.35
C LEU A 48 -3.46 2.64 5.11
N PHE A 49 -2.87 2.13 6.20
CA PHE A 49 -3.49 1.13 7.06
C PHE A 49 -4.80 1.63 7.67
N LYS A 50 -4.83 2.88 8.12
CA LYS A 50 -6.06 3.50 8.63
C LYS A 50 -7.10 3.71 7.52
N GLN A 51 -6.68 4.14 6.33
CA GLN A 51 -7.58 4.35 5.18
C GLN A 51 -8.25 3.07 4.71
N TYR A 52 -7.51 1.96 4.67
CA TYR A 52 -8.01 0.66 4.25
C TYR A 52 -8.55 -0.20 5.41
N ASN A 53 -8.56 0.33 6.64
CA ASN A 53 -8.98 -0.38 7.85
C ASN A 53 -8.26 -1.73 8.07
N VAL A 54 -6.94 -1.74 7.83
CA VAL A 54 -6.07 -2.91 8.00
C VAL A 54 -4.97 -2.61 9.01
N LYS A 55 -4.30 -3.66 9.51
CA LYS A 55 -3.19 -3.53 10.48
C LYS A 55 -1.84 -3.97 9.94
N THR A 56 -1.81 -4.59 8.76
CA THR A 56 -0.61 -5.23 8.21
C THR A 56 -0.46 -4.93 6.73
N LYS A 57 0.78 -5.03 6.22
CA LYS A 57 1.08 -4.94 4.79
C LYS A 57 0.31 -5.99 3.97
N VAL A 58 0.24 -7.22 4.48
CA VAL A 58 -0.52 -8.30 3.83
C VAL A 58 -2.01 -7.95 3.78
N GLY A 59 -2.57 -7.38 4.85
CA GLY A 59 -3.94 -6.88 4.86
C GLY A 59 -4.14 -5.79 3.81
N LEU A 60 -3.23 -4.82 3.72
CA LEU A 60 -3.28 -3.77 2.71
C LEU A 60 -3.24 -4.35 1.29
N VAL A 61 -2.34 -5.28 1.01
CA VAL A 61 -2.25 -5.97 -0.29
C VAL A 61 -3.55 -6.74 -0.57
N ARG A 62 -4.11 -7.45 0.41
CA ARG A 62 -5.40 -8.15 0.25
C ARG A 62 -6.56 -7.23 -0.04
N GLU A 63 -6.65 -6.06 0.60
CA GLU A 63 -7.72 -5.10 0.30
C GLU A 63 -7.56 -4.49 -1.09
N ILE A 64 -6.33 -4.21 -1.52
CA ILE A 64 -6.05 -3.63 -2.83
C ILE A 64 -6.30 -4.65 -3.94
N LEU A 65 -5.78 -5.88 -3.78
CA LEU A 65 -5.96 -6.95 -4.74
C LEU A 65 -7.35 -7.58 -4.65
N GLY A 66 -7.99 -7.66 -3.49
CA GLY A 66 -9.37 -8.15 -3.36
C GLY A 66 -10.38 -7.33 -4.14
N ASN A 67 -10.07 -6.07 -4.43
CA ASN A 67 -10.83 -5.22 -5.35
C ASN A 67 -10.43 -5.38 -6.85
N GLY A 68 -9.47 -6.24 -7.20
CA GLY A 68 -8.96 -6.37 -8.58
C GLY A 68 -8.47 -7.76 -9.06
N PHE A 69 -8.31 -8.77 -8.19
CA PHE A 69 -7.64 -10.05 -8.50
C PHE A 69 -8.59 -11.24 -8.75
N CYS A 70 -9.91 -11.08 -8.59
CA CYS A 70 -10.84 -12.13 -9.05
C CYS A 70 -10.84 -12.33 -10.59
N ASN A 71 -10.04 -11.57 -11.34
CA ASN A 71 -9.88 -11.69 -12.79
C ASN A 71 -8.44 -11.98 -13.24
N LEU A 72 -7.58 -12.54 -12.39
CA LEU A 72 -6.32 -13.12 -12.85
C LEU A 72 -6.49 -14.63 -12.94
N ASN A 73 -7.05 -15.07 -14.07
CA ASN A 73 -6.80 -16.40 -14.59
C ASN A 73 -5.31 -16.49 -14.90
N VAL A 74 -4.56 -17.12 -14.00
CA VAL A 74 -3.26 -17.71 -14.30
C VAL A 74 -3.47 -19.21 -14.44
#